data_AF-J7LL14-F1
#
_entry.id   AF-J7LL14-F1
#
_cell.length_a   1.000
_cell.length_b   1.000
_cell.length_c   1.000
_cell.angle_alpha   90.00
_cell.angle_beta   90.00
_cell.angle_gamma   90.00
#
_symmetry.space_group_name_H-M   'P 1'
#
loop_
_entity.id
_entity.type
_entity.pdbx_description
1 polymer ?
#
loop_
_entity_poly.entity_id
_entity_poly.type
_entity_poly.pdbx_seq_one_letter_code
_entity_poly.pdbx_strand_id
1 'polypeptide(L)'
;AGICMAIVSILLIGMAISNVSKGQYAKRFFFFATSCLVLTLVVVSSLNSSADASQTDNGVNRSGSEDPTVYSATSTKKLHKEPATLIKAIDGDTVKLMYKGQPMTFRLLLVDTPETKHPKKGVEKYGPEASAFTKKMVENAKKIEVEFDKGQR
;
A
#
# COMPACT_ATOMS: atom_id res chain seq x y z
N ALA A 1 10.50 -3.27 35.01
CA ALA A 1 9.40 -3.32 36.01
C ALA A 1 8.27 -2.31 35.72
N GLY A 2 8.56 -1.05 35.34
CA GLY A 2 7.54 0.01 35.23
C GLY A 2 6.45 -0.18 34.16
N ILE A 3 6.77 -0.73 32.99
CA ILE A 3 5.80 -0.90 31.88
C ILE A 3 4.76 -1.99 32.21
N CYS A 4 5.16 -3.03 32.93
CA CYS A 4 4.26 -4.12 33.31
C CYS A 4 3.17 -3.65 34.29
N MET A 5 3.55 -2.79 35.25
CA MET A 5 2.60 -2.22 36.21
C MET A 5 1.57 -1.29 35.55
N ALA A 6 1.97 -0.54 34.51
CA ALA A 6 1.06 0.34 33.76
C ALA A 6 -0.01 -0.44 32.99
N ILE A 7 0.35 -1.58 32.40
CA ILE A 7 -0.60 -2.44 31.67
C ILE A 7 -1.61 -3.08 32.63
N VAL A 8 -1.15 -3.56 33.79
CA VAL A 8 -2.03 -4.11 34.84
C VAL A 8 -3.01 -3.06 35.35
N SER A 9 -2.57 -1.80 35.48
CA SER A 9 -3.42 -0.68 35.91
C SER A 9 -4.55 -0.40 34.93
N ILE A 10 -4.24 -0.36 33.62
CA ILE A 10 -5.23 -0.07 32.56
C ILE A 10 -6.25 -1.21 32.43
N LEU A 11 -5.84 -2.46 32.61
CA LEU A 11 -6.72 -3.63 32.61
C LEU A 11 -7.74 -3.60 33.76
N LEU A 12 -7.29 -3.23 34.97
CA LEU A 12 -8.18 -3.12 36.13
C LEU A 12 -9.19 -1.97 35.97
N ILE A 13 -8.78 -0.85 35.36
CA ILE A 13 -9.66 0.29 35.06
C ILE A 13 -10.71 -0.11 34.00
N GLY A 14 -10.33 -0.87 32.97
CA GLY A 14 -11.26 -1.38 31.96
C GLY A 14 -12.33 -2.33 32.51
N MET A 15 -11.98 -3.11 33.54
CA MET A 15 -12.94 -3.97 34.24
C MET A 15 -13.91 -3.17 35.13
N ALA A 16 -13.48 -2.05 35.72
CA ALA A 16 -14.30 -1.23 36.62
C ALA A 16 -15.33 -0.32 35.90
N ILE A 17 -15.05 0.12 34.67
CA ILE A 17 -15.95 1.01 33.90
C ILE A 17 -17.15 0.26 33.31
N SER A 18 -17.06 -1.06 33.22
CA SER A 18 -18.03 -1.86 32.48
C SER A 18 -19.22 -2.25 33.37
N ASN A 19 -20.01 -1.25 33.76
CA ASN A 19 -21.29 -1.43 34.45
C ASN A 19 -22.41 -1.64 33.41
N VAL A 20 -22.29 -2.71 32.62
CA VAL A 20 -23.21 -3.02 31.50
C VAL A 20 -23.72 -4.46 31.62
N SER A 21 -25.05 -4.59 31.58
CA SER A 21 -25.89 -5.79 31.60
C SER A 21 -25.19 -7.16 31.46
N LYS A 22 -25.44 -8.01 32.46
CA LYS A 22 -24.88 -9.36 32.68
C LYS A 22 -25.07 -10.37 31.53
N GLY A 23 -25.85 -10.05 30.49
CA GLY A 23 -26.20 -10.97 29.39
C GLY A 23 -25.22 -11.07 28.22
N GLN A 24 -24.36 -10.07 27.99
CA GLN A 24 -23.51 -10.03 26.79
C GLN A 24 -22.01 -10.29 27.06
N TYR A 25 -21.63 -10.41 28.33
CA TYR A 25 -20.23 -10.40 28.76
C TYR A 25 -19.44 -11.64 28.35
N ALA A 26 -20.05 -12.83 28.45
CA ALA A 26 -19.36 -14.08 28.15
C ALA A 26 -18.83 -14.11 26.70
N LYS A 27 -19.59 -13.57 25.74
CA LYS A 27 -19.19 -13.53 24.33
C LYS A 27 -18.04 -12.55 24.09
N ARG A 28 -18.13 -11.32 24.63
CA ARG A 28 -17.08 -10.30 24.43
C ARG A 28 -15.80 -10.62 25.21
N PHE A 29 -15.93 -11.25 26.38
CA PHE A 29 -14.80 -11.72 27.17
C PHE A 29 -14.03 -12.84 26.46
N PHE A 30 -14.73 -13.79 25.82
CA PHE A 30 -14.10 -14.86 25.07
C PHE A 30 -13.32 -14.33 23.84
N PHE A 31 -13.87 -13.34 23.13
CA PHE A 31 -13.16 -12.68 22.02
C PHE A 31 -11.92 -11.91 22.47
N PHE A 32 -11.98 -11.19 23.60
CA PHE A 32 -10.83 -10.46 24.10
C PHE A 32 -9.74 -11.38 24.68
N ALA A 33 -10.12 -12.42 25.42
CA ALA A 33 -9.16 -13.37 25.99
C ALA A 33 -8.42 -14.18 24.90
N THR A 34 -9.13 -14.63 23.88
CA THR A 34 -8.52 -15.36 22.74
C THR A 34 -7.65 -14.44 21.88
N SER A 35 -8.08 -13.20 21.62
CA SER A 35 -7.27 -12.22 20.89
C SER A 35 -5.99 -11.86 21.64
N CYS A 36 -6.02 -11.73 22.96
CA CYS A 36 -4.85 -11.42 23.76
C CYS A 36 -3.84 -12.58 23.76
N LEU A 37 -4.32 -13.82 23.90
CA LEU A 37 -3.48 -15.01 23.86
C LEU A 37 -2.75 -15.16 22.51
N VAL A 38 -3.47 -14.98 21.39
CA VAL A 38 -2.88 -15.06 20.04
C VAL A 38 -1.84 -13.96 19.81
N LEU A 39 -2.11 -12.73 20.29
CA LEU A 39 -1.18 -11.62 20.13
C LEU A 39 0.10 -11.83 20.96
N THR A 40 0.01 -12.43 22.15
CA THR A 40 1.19 -12.77 22.96
C THR A 40 2.04 -13.87 22.34
N LEU A 41 1.44 -14.86 21.68
CA LEU A 41 2.17 -15.95 21.03
C LEU A 41 2.93 -15.49 19.76
N VAL A 42 2.36 -14.57 18.97
CA VAL A 42 3.02 -14.05 17.75
C VAL A 42 4.26 -13.20 18.08
N VAL A 43 4.22 -12.44 19.17
CA VAL A 43 5.34 -11.57 19.57
C VAL A 43 6.52 -12.37 20.13
N VAL A 44 6.27 -13.50 20.82
CA VAL A 44 7.33 -14.35 21.37
C VAL A 44 8.15 -15.04 20.26
N SER A 45 7.52 -15.41 19.13
CA SER A 45 8.21 -16.01 17.98
C SER A 45 9.14 -15.05 17.23
N SER A 46 8.98 -13.73 17.42
CA SER A 46 9.77 -12.72 16.71
C SER A 46 11.06 -12.32 17.43
N LEU A 47 11.29 -12.83 18.65
CA LEU A 47 12.45 -12.47 19.48
C LEU A 47 13.59 -13.50 19.46
N ASN A 48 13.46 -14.58 18.70
CA ASN A 48 14.53 -15.56 18.55
C ASN A 48 15.16 -15.47 17.15
N SER A 49 16.02 -14.49 16.96
CA SER A 49 16.94 -14.43 15.81
C SER A 49 18.22 -13.70 16.23
N SER A 50 19.09 -14.46 16.88
CA SER A 50 20.48 -14.09 17.09
C SER A 50 21.25 -14.24 15.77
N ALA A 51 22.12 -13.27 15.52
CA ALA A 51 22.98 -13.10 14.35
C ALA A 51 23.88 -14.29 14.01
N ASP A 52 24.22 -14.43 12.72
CA ASP A 52 25.63 -14.48 12.31
C ASP A 52 25.80 -14.07 10.82
N ALA A 53 26.92 -13.42 10.55
CA ALA A 53 27.36 -12.91 9.27
C ALA A 53 28.40 -13.86 8.65
N SER A 54 28.36 -14.07 7.34
CA SER A 54 29.55 -14.39 6.53
C SER A 54 29.27 -14.19 5.04
N GLN A 55 30.10 -13.37 4.42
CA GLN A 55 30.29 -13.27 2.97
C GLN A 55 30.91 -14.56 2.43
N THR A 56 30.47 -15.01 1.26
CA THR A 56 31.36 -15.70 0.31
C THR A 56 31.11 -15.17 -1.10
N ASP A 57 32.13 -14.46 -1.58
CA ASP A 57 32.46 -14.22 -2.97
C ASP A 57 32.66 -15.56 -3.70
N ASN A 58 32.14 -15.67 -4.92
CA ASN A 58 32.65 -16.58 -5.94
C ASN A 58 32.04 -16.26 -7.30
N GLY A 59 32.88 -15.65 -8.15
CA GLY A 59 32.58 -15.41 -9.55
C GLY A 59 32.49 -16.70 -10.37
N VAL A 60 31.60 -16.69 -11.35
CA VAL A 60 31.70 -17.53 -12.53
C VAL A 60 31.41 -16.68 -13.77
N ASN A 61 32.49 -16.36 -14.46
CA ASN A 61 32.51 -15.91 -15.85
C ASN A 61 31.81 -16.94 -16.74
N ARG A 62 30.83 -16.51 -17.54
CA ARG A 62 30.57 -17.10 -18.85
C ARG A 62 30.27 -16.02 -19.88
N SER A 63 31.26 -15.84 -20.75
CA SER A 63 31.20 -15.08 -21.98
C SER A 63 30.29 -15.78 -22.98
N GLY A 64 29.42 -15.01 -23.61
CA GLY A 64 28.59 -15.38 -24.74
C GLY A 64 28.26 -14.11 -25.52
N SER A 65 29.21 -13.71 -26.37
CA SER A 65 29.05 -12.79 -27.50
C SER A 65 27.80 -13.17 -28.29
N GLU A 66 26.90 -12.25 -28.65
CA GLU A 66 26.93 -11.59 -29.97
C GLU A 66 26.03 -10.32 -30.00
N ASP A 67 26.54 -9.30 -30.71
CA ASP A 67 25.94 -8.05 -31.22
C ASP A 67 25.91 -6.77 -30.32
N PRO A 68 26.84 -5.81 -30.52
CA PRO A 68 26.88 -4.54 -29.81
C PRO A 68 26.14 -3.45 -30.60
N THR A 69 24.81 -3.40 -30.51
CA THR A 69 24.10 -2.14 -30.75
C THR A 69 24.10 -1.33 -29.46
N VAL A 70 24.54 -0.07 -29.58
CA VAL A 70 24.85 0.86 -28.49
C VAL A 70 23.61 1.19 -27.67
N TYR A 71 23.21 0.31 -26.76
CA TYR A 71 22.45 0.68 -25.58
C TYR A 71 23.46 1.22 -24.59
N SER A 72 23.81 2.49 -24.77
CA SER A 72 24.54 3.26 -23.79
C SER A 72 23.83 3.04 -22.45
N ALA A 73 24.51 2.36 -21.53
CA ALA A 73 24.06 2.13 -20.16
C ALA A 73 23.79 3.49 -19.53
N THR A 74 22.58 3.97 -19.74
CA THR A 74 22.16 5.30 -19.34
C THR A 74 21.90 5.17 -17.86
N SER A 75 22.78 5.79 -17.08
CA SER A 75 22.59 6.23 -15.70
C SER A 75 21.17 5.96 -15.21
N THR A 76 21.05 5.06 -14.22
CA THR A 76 19.82 4.74 -13.50
C THR A 76 19.28 5.99 -12.80
N LYS A 77 18.73 6.91 -13.59
CA LYS A 77 18.10 8.13 -13.10
C LYS A 77 16.83 7.67 -12.40
N LYS A 78 16.93 7.49 -11.09
CA LYS A 78 15.79 7.21 -10.22
C LYS A 78 14.73 8.27 -10.49
N LEU A 79 13.58 7.83 -10.99
CA LEU A 79 12.44 8.69 -11.23
C LEU A 79 11.92 9.21 -9.88
N HIS A 80 11.56 10.50 -9.87
CA HIS A 80 11.13 11.17 -8.65
C HIS A 80 9.64 10.95 -8.43
N LYS A 81 9.31 10.49 -7.22
CA LYS A 81 7.93 10.32 -6.76
C LYS A 81 7.53 11.51 -5.92
N GLU A 82 6.37 12.08 -6.21
CA GLU A 82 5.81 13.21 -5.47
C GLU A 82 4.43 12.85 -4.90
N PRO A 83 4.12 13.23 -3.65
CA PRO A 83 2.83 12.92 -3.05
C PRO A 83 1.71 13.71 -3.72
N ALA A 84 0.55 13.09 -3.82
CA ALA A 84 -0.69 13.70 -4.29
C ALA A 84 -1.88 13.19 -3.49
N THR A 85 -3.01 13.90 -3.56
CA THR A 85 -4.26 13.48 -2.90
C THR A 85 -5.33 13.24 -3.95
N LEU A 86 -6.11 12.17 -3.81
CA LEU A 86 -7.23 11.90 -4.69
C LEU A 86 -8.31 12.97 -4.55
N ILE A 87 -8.76 13.52 -5.68
CA ILE A 87 -10.00 14.30 -5.74
C ILE A 87 -11.12 13.41 -6.29
N LYS A 88 -10.87 12.75 -7.43
CA LYS A 88 -11.87 11.90 -8.10
C LYS A 88 -11.20 10.95 -9.11
N ALA A 89 -11.63 9.69 -9.15
CA ALA A 89 -11.36 8.81 -10.28
C ALA A 89 -12.34 9.13 -11.43
N ILE A 90 -11.81 9.37 -12.63
CA ILE A 90 -12.64 9.69 -13.81
C ILE A 90 -12.90 8.40 -14.57
N ASP A 91 -11.84 7.74 -15.04
CA ASP A 91 -11.86 6.51 -15.84
C ASP A 91 -10.74 5.55 -15.37
N GLY A 92 -10.51 4.47 -16.11
CA GLY A 92 -9.52 3.45 -15.73
C GLY A 92 -8.08 3.98 -15.76
N ASP A 93 -7.74 4.83 -16.71
CA ASP A 93 -6.41 5.45 -16.86
C ASP A 93 -6.37 6.92 -16.40
N THR A 94 -7.51 7.53 -16.09
CA THR A 94 -7.61 8.98 -15.89
C THR A 94 -8.15 9.31 -14.49
N VAL A 95 -7.36 10.07 -13.73
CA VAL A 95 -7.68 10.48 -12.35
C VAL A 95 -7.47 11.97 -12.15
N LYS A 96 -8.26 12.58 -11.26
CA LYS A 96 -8.09 13.96 -10.82
C LYS A 96 -7.48 13.96 -9.43
N LEU A 97 -6.34 14.62 -9.28
CA LEU A 97 -5.55 14.68 -8.06
C LEU A 97 -5.30 16.13 -7.64
N MET A 98 -5.23 16.35 -6.34
CA MET A 98 -4.65 17.56 -5.76
C MET A 98 -3.14 17.38 -5.73
N TYR A 99 -2.42 18.14 -6.56
CA TYR A 99 -0.98 18.08 -6.68
C TYR A 99 -0.40 19.48 -6.50
N LYS A 100 0.53 19.65 -5.55
CA LYS A 100 1.10 20.96 -5.18
C LYS A 100 0.04 22.05 -4.90
N GLY A 101 -1.08 21.65 -4.28
CA GLY A 101 -2.19 22.55 -3.95
C GLY A 101 -3.09 22.93 -5.12
N GLN A 102 -2.89 22.34 -6.30
CA GLN A 102 -3.70 22.61 -7.50
C GLN A 102 -4.42 21.34 -7.97
N PRO A 103 -5.71 21.42 -8.33
CA PRO A 103 -6.45 20.29 -8.89
C PRO A 103 -6.01 20.05 -10.34
N MET A 104 -5.36 18.90 -10.60
CA MET A 104 -4.88 18.52 -11.92
C MET A 104 -5.42 17.15 -12.34
N THR A 105 -5.68 17.00 -13.64
CA THR A 105 -6.02 15.70 -14.24
C THR A 105 -4.73 14.99 -14.66
N PHE A 106 -4.62 13.72 -14.33
CA PHE A 106 -3.51 12.84 -14.63
C PHE A 106 -4.01 11.64 -15.44
N ARG A 107 -3.26 11.30 -16.48
CA ARG A 107 -3.45 10.09 -17.25
C ARG A 107 -2.28 9.15 -16.98
N LEU A 108 -2.57 7.88 -16.73
CA LEU A 108 -1.56 6.86 -16.51
C LEU A 108 -0.76 6.67 -17.80
N LEU A 109 0.57 6.73 -17.69
CA LEU A 109 1.45 6.52 -18.83
C LEU A 109 1.40 5.04 -19.25
N LEU A 110 1.43 4.79 -20.56
CA LEU A 110 1.44 3.44 -21.16
C LEU A 110 0.19 2.58 -20.90
N VAL A 111 -0.88 3.18 -20.37
CA VAL A 111 -2.16 2.51 -20.14
C VAL A 111 -3.26 3.27 -20.87
N ASP A 112 -3.98 2.57 -21.74
CA ASP A 112 -5.15 3.11 -22.44
C ASP A 112 -6.34 2.21 -22.10
N THR A 113 -7.30 2.74 -21.35
CA THR A 113 -8.48 1.98 -20.90
C THR A 113 -9.70 2.34 -21.72
N PRO A 114 -10.63 1.38 -21.97
CA PRO A 114 -11.91 1.68 -22.60
C PRO A 114 -12.63 2.80 -21.85
N GLU A 115 -13.08 3.81 -22.59
CA GLU A 115 -13.63 5.05 -22.07
C GLU A 115 -15.10 4.86 -21.69
N THR A 116 -15.53 5.44 -20.57
CA THR A 116 -16.93 5.35 -20.11
C THR A 116 -17.76 6.57 -20.48
N LYS A 117 -17.14 7.69 -20.82
CA LYS A 117 -17.81 8.98 -21.02
C LYS A 117 -17.56 9.59 -22.39
N HIS A 118 -17.13 8.79 -23.38
CA HIS A 118 -16.81 9.33 -24.69
C HIS A 118 -18.10 9.79 -25.40
N PRO A 119 -18.25 11.09 -25.74
CA PRO A 119 -19.51 11.65 -26.24
C PRO A 119 -19.98 11.03 -27.56
N LYS A 120 -19.04 10.46 -28.35
CA LYS A 120 -19.35 9.82 -29.64
C LYS A 120 -19.43 8.29 -29.58
N LYS A 121 -18.76 7.66 -28.63
CA LYS A 121 -18.63 6.19 -28.59
C LYS A 121 -19.50 5.55 -27.50
N GLY A 122 -20.01 6.35 -26.57
CA GLY A 122 -20.77 5.86 -25.43
C GLY A 122 -19.88 5.11 -24.44
N VAL A 123 -20.48 4.15 -23.75
CA VAL A 123 -19.78 3.28 -22.80
C VAL A 123 -19.14 2.13 -23.57
N GLU A 124 -17.81 2.07 -23.59
CA GLU A 124 -17.08 0.96 -24.19
C GLU A 124 -17.09 -0.28 -23.28
N LYS A 125 -16.98 -1.47 -23.88
CA LYS A 125 -16.94 -2.74 -23.13
C LYS A 125 -15.76 -2.73 -22.15
N TYR A 126 -16.01 -3.15 -20.91
CA TYR A 126 -15.05 -3.14 -19.79
C TYR A 126 -14.67 -1.75 -19.25
N GLY A 127 -15.21 -0.66 -19.79
CA GLY A 127 -14.96 0.68 -19.26
C GLY A 127 -15.44 0.85 -17.82
N PRO A 128 -16.69 0.49 -17.47
CA PRO A 128 -17.19 0.60 -16.10
C PRO A 128 -16.35 -0.20 -15.10
N GLU A 129 -15.92 -1.40 -15.48
CA GLU A 129 -15.09 -2.29 -14.69
C GLU A 129 -13.69 -1.72 -14.47
N ALA A 130 -13.07 -1.17 -15.53
CA ALA A 130 -11.77 -0.52 -15.44
C ALA A 130 -11.81 0.73 -14.55
N SER A 131 -12.84 1.57 -14.71
CA SER A 131 -13.06 2.75 -13.86
C SER A 131 -13.29 2.36 -12.40
N ALA A 132 -14.10 1.33 -12.14
CA ALA A 132 -14.36 0.82 -10.79
C ALA A 132 -13.10 0.23 -10.14
N PHE A 133 -12.26 -0.48 -10.92
CA PHE A 133 -10.99 -1.02 -10.45
C PHE A 133 -10.05 0.09 -9.98
N THR A 134 -9.80 1.08 -10.84
CA THR A 134 -8.91 2.20 -10.51
C THR A 134 -9.45 2.97 -9.32
N LYS A 135 -10.75 3.31 -9.32
CA LYS A 135 -11.41 3.97 -8.20
C LYS A 135 -11.18 3.23 -6.88
N LYS A 136 -11.46 1.92 -6.85
CA LYS A 136 -11.25 1.11 -5.64
C LYS A 136 -9.80 1.10 -5.20
N MET A 137 -8.85 1.03 -6.14
CA MET A 137 -7.42 1.03 -5.82
C MET A 137 -6.99 2.35 -5.18
N VAL A 138 -7.38 3.49 -5.76
CA VAL A 138 -6.95 4.81 -5.28
C VAL A 138 -7.70 5.29 -4.04
N GLU A 139 -8.97 4.93 -3.87
CA GLU A 139 -9.76 5.31 -2.68
C GLU A 139 -9.32 4.55 -1.42
N ASN A 140 -8.88 3.31 -1.58
CA ASN A 140 -8.37 2.51 -0.46
C ASN A 140 -6.86 2.72 -0.20
N ALA A 141 -6.20 3.56 -1.00
CA ALA A 141 -4.78 3.83 -0.84
C ALA A 141 -4.52 4.73 0.36
N LYS A 142 -3.61 4.30 1.25
CA LYS A 142 -3.13 5.15 2.36
C LYS A 142 -2.23 6.29 1.89
N LYS A 143 -1.57 6.11 0.75
CA LYS A 143 -0.62 7.05 0.14
C LYS A 143 -0.79 6.99 -1.37
N ILE A 144 -0.86 8.16 -2.00
CA ILE A 144 -0.87 8.31 -3.46
C ILE A 144 0.34 9.14 -3.85
N GLU A 145 1.07 8.65 -4.84
CA GLU A 145 2.26 9.29 -5.40
C GLU A 145 2.11 9.37 -6.91
N VAL A 146 2.61 10.46 -7.50
CA VAL A 146 2.77 10.62 -8.94
C VAL A 146 4.24 10.54 -9.29
N GLU A 147 4.55 9.84 -10.37
CA GLU A 147 5.90 9.65 -10.89
C GLU A 147 5.91 10.10 -12.35
N PHE A 148 6.79 11.04 -12.69
CA PHE A 148 6.88 11.60 -14.02
C PHE A 148 8.04 10.98 -14.78
N ASP A 149 7.79 10.58 -16.04
CA ASP A 149 8.84 10.13 -16.95
C ASP A 149 9.60 11.33 -17.56
N LYS A 150 10.68 11.03 -18.29
CA LYS A 150 11.49 11.98 -19.03
C LYS A 150 10.68 12.55 -20.20
N GLY A 151 10.07 13.71 -19.98
CA GLY A 151 9.35 14.44 -21.01
C GLY A 151 8.76 15.72 -20.42
N GLN A 152 8.59 16.75 -21.26
CA GLN A 152 7.84 17.94 -20.85
C GLN A 152 6.34 17.64 -20.88
N ARG A 153 5.62 18.30 -19.97
CA ARG A 153 4.17 18.24 -19.84
C ARG A 153 3.51 19.28 -20.74
#